data_AF-A0ABD6BC00-F1
#
_entry.id   AF-A0ABD6BC00-F1
#
_cell.length_a   1.000
_cell.length_b   1.000
_cell.length_c   1.000
_cell.angle_alpha   90.00
_cell.angle_beta   90.00
_cell.angle_gamma   90.00
#
_symmetry.space_group_name_H-M   'P 1'
#
loop_
_entity.id
_entity.type
_entity.pdbx_description
1 polymer ?
#
loop_
_entity_poly.entity_id
_entity_poly.type
_entity_poly.pdbx_seq_one_letter_code
_entity_poly.pdbx_strand_id
1 'polypeptide(L)'
;MRRICREEEFHVRHGEHVIREYATGSRAKQERLQEGINRWWPRGMMFFGLSDQQSEKTRRMVELGIKPKTNDELRQEYLADYVAKIRELGLEIPDEKIEYDDEADQ
;
A
#
# COMPACT_ATOMS: atom_id res chain seq x y z
N MET A 1 7.42 12.83 13.73
CA MET A 1 7.45 11.78 12.68
C MET A 1 8.84 11.44 12.17
N ARG A 2 9.69 12.38 11.72
CA ARG A 2 11.02 12.07 11.10
C ARG A 2 11.85 10.96 11.75
N ARG A 3 12.04 10.97 13.08
CA ARG A 3 12.79 9.91 13.79
C ARG A 3 12.11 8.54 13.67
N ILE A 4 10.82 8.47 14.00
CA ILE A 4 10.04 7.22 13.95
C ILE A 4 10.02 6.66 12.52
N CYS A 5 9.78 7.50 11.51
CA CYS A 5 9.78 7.05 10.11
C CYS A 5 11.14 6.45 9.69
N ARG A 6 12.26 7.02 10.16
CA ARG A 6 13.60 6.49 9.86
C ARG A 6 13.86 5.15 10.56
N GLU A 7 13.38 4.99 11.79
CA GLU A 7 13.49 3.73 12.52
C GLU A 7 12.59 2.64 11.87
N GLU A 8 11.38 3.01 11.45
CA GLU A 8 10.43 2.10 10.80
C GLU A 8 10.87 1.63 9.41
N GLU A 9 11.65 2.45 8.70
CA GLU A 9 12.22 2.07 7.40
C GLU A 9 13.02 0.76 7.46
N PHE A 10 13.70 0.49 8.59
CA PHE A 10 14.39 -0.77 8.80
C PHE A 10 13.42 -1.96 8.79
N HIS A 11 12.27 -1.83 9.46
CA HIS A 11 11.26 -2.88 9.54
C HIS A 11 10.59 -3.11 8.18
N VAL A 12 10.33 -2.04 7.42
CA VAL A 12 9.81 -2.13 6.05
C VAL A 12 10.79 -2.88 5.16
N ARG A 13 12.07 -2.50 5.15
CA ARG A 13 13.10 -3.17 4.33
C ARG A 13 13.30 -4.64 4.72
N HIS A 14 13.21 -4.96 6.01
CA HIS A 14 13.25 -6.34 6.47
C HIS A 14 12.05 -7.14 5.93
N GLY A 15 10.84 -6.58 5.99
CA GLY A 15 9.65 -7.18 5.41
C GLY A 15 9.79 -7.41 3.89
N GLU A 16 10.30 -6.42 3.16
CA GLU A 16 10.57 -6.55 1.71
C GLU A 16 11.57 -7.68 1.41
N HIS A 17 12.60 -7.85 2.23
CA HIS A 17 13.56 -8.95 2.08
C HIS A 17 12.89 -10.32 2.25
N VAL A 18 12.04 -10.48 3.28
CA VAL A 18 11.30 -11.73 3.51
C VAL A 18 10.33 -12.02 2.36
N ILE A 19 9.62 -11.00 1.87
CA ILE A 19 8.71 -11.14 0.74
C ILE A 19 9.47 -11.62 -0.51
N ARG A 20 10.64 -11.04 -0.81
CA ARG A 20 11.48 -11.47 -1.95
C ARG A 20 11.95 -12.92 -1.79
N GLU A 21 12.38 -13.31 -0.60
CA GLU A 21 12.80 -14.68 -0.30
C GLU A 21 11.67 -15.71 -0.53
N TYR A 22 10.42 -15.34 -0.19
CA TYR A 22 9.26 -16.17 -0.46
C TYR A 22 8.89 -16.20 -1.95
N ALA A 23 8.94 -15.06 -2.63
CA ALA A 23 8.64 -14.94 -4.06
C ALA A 23 9.62 -15.79 -4.90
N THR A 24 10.91 -15.80 -4.57
CA THR A 24 11.92 -16.62 -5.25
C THR A 24 12.06 -18.03 -4.67
N GLY A 25 11.20 -18.40 -3.71
CA GLY A 25 11.26 -19.66 -2.97
C GLY A 25 10.60 -20.84 -3.69
N SER A 26 10.29 -21.88 -2.92
CA SER A 26 9.52 -23.03 -3.42
C SER A 26 8.09 -22.63 -3.77
N ARG A 27 7.41 -23.47 -4.56
CA ARG A 27 5.99 -23.26 -4.91
C ARG A 27 5.11 -23.03 -3.68
N ALA A 28 5.31 -23.81 -2.61
CA ALA A 28 4.58 -23.66 -1.36
C ALA A 28 4.83 -22.30 -0.67
N LYS A 29 6.04 -21.72 -0.80
CA LYS A 29 6.33 -20.37 -0.28
C LYS A 29 5.61 -19.30 -1.10
N GLN A 30 5.64 -19.41 -2.43
CA GLN A 30 4.94 -18.49 -3.32
C GLN A 30 3.43 -18.51 -3.09
N GLU A 31 2.82 -19.69 -2.95
CA GLU A 31 1.40 -19.84 -2.64
C GLU A 31 1.04 -19.20 -1.29
N ARG A 32 1.89 -19.40 -0.26
CA ARG A 32 1.71 -18.77 1.04
C ARG A 32 1.86 -17.25 0.99
N LEU A 33 2.75 -16.74 0.15
CA LEU A 33 2.90 -15.32 -0.08
C LEU A 33 1.66 -14.73 -0.75
N GLN A 34 1.14 -15.38 -1.79
CA GLN A 34 -0.09 -14.97 -2.47
C GLN A 34 -1.29 -14.99 -1.50
N GLU A 35 -1.43 -16.02 -0.66
CA GLU A 35 -2.46 -16.05 0.38
C GLU A 35 -2.34 -14.85 1.34
N GLY A 36 -1.11 -14.48 1.69
CA GLY A 36 -0.81 -13.29 2.49
C GLY A 36 -1.31 -12.01 1.82
N ILE A 37 -1.00 -11.81 0.54
CA ILE A 37 -1.49 -10.66 -0.25
C ILE A 37 -3.02 -10.66 -0.28
N ASN A 38 -3.65 -11.78 -0.63
CA ASN A 38 -5.11 -11.91 -0.70
C ASN A 38 -5.80 -11.50 0.61
N ARG A 39 -5.21 -11.88 1.75
CA ARG A 39 -5.76 -11.61 3.08
C ARG A 39 -5.56 -10.17 3.54
N TRP A 40 -4.41 -9.57 3.23
CA TRP A 40 -4.02 -8.26 3.76
C TRP A 40 -4.35 -7.10 2.82
N TRP A 41 -4.53 -7.33 1.53
CA TRP A 41 -4.88 -6.31 0.55
C TRP A 41 -6.03 -5.38 1.00
N PRO A 42 -7.24 -5.88 1.33
CA PRO A 42 -8.34 -5.00 1.73
C PRO A 42 -8.05 -4.24 3.03
N ARG A 43 -7.22 -4.80 3.92
CA ARG A 43 -6.85 -4.17 5.20
C ARG A 43 -5.87 -3.02 4.99
N GLY A 44 -4.94 -3.17 4.05
CA GLY A 44 -4.02 -2.09 3.65
C GLY A 44 -4.78 -0.86 3.18
N MET A 45 -5.82 -1.06 2.36
CA MET A 45 -6.66 0.03 1.86
C MET A 45 -7.47 0.75 2.95
N MET A 46 -7.88 0.04 3.99
CA MET A 46 -8.64 0.61 5.11
C MET A 46 -7.79 1.45 6.07
N PHE A 47 -6.45 1.31 6.04
CA PHE A 47 -5.56 1.98 6.99
C PHE A 47 -5.63 3.52 6.94
N PHE A 48 -5.97 4.07 5.77
CA PHE A 48 -6.06 5.51 5.54
C PHE A 48 -7.38 6.14 6.00
N GLY A 49 -8.37 5.32 6.38
CA GLY A 49 -9.71 5.76 6.77
C GLY A 49 -10.70 5.83 5.61
N LEU A 50 -11.89 6.37 5.91
CA LEU A 50 -12.98 6.57 4.95
C LEU A 50 -12.57 7.50 3.81
N SER A 51 -13.32 7.47 2.71
CA SER A 51 -13.13 8.40 1.60
C SER A 51 -13.28 9.85 2.03
N ASP A 52 -12.67 10.76 1.27
CA ASP A 52 -12.72 12.19 1.59
C ASP A 52 -14.14 12.76 1.51
N GLN A 53 -15.00 12.17 0.68
CA GLN A 53 -16.43 12.49 0.60
C GLN A 53 -17.20 12.09 1.85
N GLN A 54 -16.72 11.09 2.59
CA GLN A 54 -17.36 10.54 3.79
C GLN A 54 -16.65 10.98 5.09
N SER A 55 -15.57 11.76 5.00
CA SER A 55 -14.75 12.17 6.15
C SER A 55 -14.67 13.69 6.31
N GLU A 56 -15.67 14.28 6.97
CA GLU A 56 -15.65 15.70 7.33
C GLU A 56 -14.42 16.09 8.18
N LYS A 57 -13.94 15.15 9.01
CA LYS A 57 -12.75 15.36 9.87
C LYS A 57 -11.47 15.49 9.06
N THR A 58 -11.32 14.74 7.97
CA THR A 58 -10.12 14.78 7.13
C THR A 58 -9.91 16.17 6.57
N ARG A 59 -10.97 16.78 6.01
CA ARG A 59 -10.90 18.14 5.44
C ARG A 59 -10.42 19.15 6.47
N ARG A 60 -11.03 19.16 7.67
CA ARG A 60 -10.63 20.05 8.75
C ARG A 60 -9.19 19.82 9.21
N MET A 61 -8.73 18.56 9.27
CA MET A 61 -7.35 18.25 9.67
C MET A 61 -6.31 18.73 8.65
N VAL A 62 -6.65 18.70 7.36
CA VAL A 62 -5.81 19.24 6.29
C VAL A 62 -5.77 20.77 6.35
N GLU A 63 -6.92 21.43 6.49
CA GLU A 63 -7.01 22.90 6.64
C GLU A 63 -6.22 23.42 7.84
N LEU A 64 -6.23 22.67 8.95
CA LEU A 64 -5.46 23.00 10.16
C LEU A 64 -3.98 22.63 10.08
N GLY A 65 -3.52 22.03 8.98
CA GLY A 65 -2.13 21.59 8.79
C GLY A 65 -1.71 20.42 9.69
N ILE A 66 -2.66 19.72 10.32
CA ILE A 66 -2.39 18.54 11.14
C ILE A 66 -2.08 17.34 10.24
N LYS A 67 -2.84 17.20 9.15
CA LYS A 67 -2.64 16.16 8.14
C LYS A 67 -2.12 16.80 6.86
N PRO A 68 -1.00 16.34 6.28
CA PRO A 68 -0.43 16.96 5.09
C PRO A 68 -1.20 16.64 3.80
N LYS A 69 -1.94 15.53 3.78
CA LYS A 69 -2.66 14.99 2.61
C LYS A 69 -3.98 14.36 3.04
N THR A 70 -4.95 14.28 2.15
CA THR A 70 -6.27 13.68 2.41
C THR A 70 -6.18 12.15 2.57
N ASN A 71 -7.29 11.47 2.85
CA ASN A 71 -7.28 10.00 2.98
C ASN A 71 -7.11 9.35 1.62
N ASP A 72 -7.77 9.88 0.59
CA ASP A 72 -7.75 9.31 -0.75
C ASP A 72 -6.39 9.56 -1.44
N GLU A 73 -5.77 10.72 -1.24
CA GLU A 73 -4.40 11.00 -1.71
C GLU A 73 -3.37 10.00 -1.15
N LEU A 74 -3.37 9.77 0.16
CA LEU A 74 -2.45 8.81 0.78
C LEU A 74 -2.72 7.37 0.33
N ARG A 75 -4.00 7.01 0.11
CA ARG A 75 -4.36 5.69 -0.39
C ARG A 75 -3.89 5.50 -1.84
N GLN A 76 -3.98 6.54 -2.67
CA GLN A 76 -3.51 6.51 -4.04
C GLN A 76 -1.98 6.38 -4.12
N GLU A 77 -1.24 7.10 -3.28
CA GLU A 77 0.23 6.95 -3.18
C GLU A 77 0.62 5.52 -2.76
N TYR A 78 -0.10 4.96 -1.77
CA TYR A 78 0.10 3.57 -1.36
C TYR A 78 -0.16 2.58 -2.51
N LEU A 79 -1.22 2.78 -3.29
CA LEU A 79 -1.49 1.96 -4.46
C LEU A 79 -0.37 2.08 -5.50
N ALA A 80 0.04 3.30 -5.86
CA ALA A 80 1.10 3.53 -6.84
C ALA A 80 2.41 2.81 -6.45
N ASP A 81 2.81 2.91 -5.18
CA ASP A 81 4.03 2.29 -4.68
C ASP A 81 3.97 0.75 -4.67
N TYR A 82 2.86 0.17 -4.22
CA TYR A 82 2.80 -1.27 -3.94
C TYR A 82 2.23 -2.11 -5.08
N VAL A 83 1.36 -1.56 -5.94
CA VAL A 83 0.84 -2.28 -7.12
C VAL A 83 1.99 -2.68 -8.04
N ALA A 84 2.91 -1.76 -8.33
CA ALA A 84 4.10 -2.02 -9.14
C ALA A 84 4.98 -3.10 -8.49
N LYS A 85 5.32 -2.96 -7.20
CA LYS A 85 6.15 -3.92 -6.46
C LYS A 85 5.54 -5.33 -6.43
N ILE A 86 4.23 -5.45 -6.25
CA ILE A 86 3.54 -6.76 -6.23
C ILE A 86 3.61 -7.42 -7.61
N ARG A 87 3.35 -6.64 -8.68
CA ARG A 87 3.42 -7.13 -10.08
C ARG A 87 4.85 -7.53 -10.47
N GLU A 88 5.86 -6.76 -10.07
CA GLU A 88 7.28 -7.10 -10.28
C GLU A 88 7.68 -8.44 -9.64
N LEU A 89 7.05 -8.80 -8.53
CA LEU A 89 7.26 -10.08 -7.85
C LEU A 89 6.46 -11.24 -8.46
N GLY A 90 5.71 -11.00 -9.55
CA GLY A 90 4.88 -12.00 -10.22
C GLY A 90 3.66 -12.44 -9.41
N LEU A 91 3.22 -11.61 -8.46
CA LEU A 91 2.05 -11.86 -7.62
C LEU A 91 0.81 -11.20 -8.21
N GLU A 92 -0.36 -11.75 -7.91
CA GLU A 92 -1.64 -11.21 -8.32
C GLU A 92 -2.22 -10.29 -7.23
N ILE A 93 -2.93 -9.25 -7.65
CA ILE A 93 -3.63 -8.35 -6.74
C ILE A 93 -5.12 -8.76 -6.74
N PRO A 94 -5.74 -9.00 -5.56
CA PRO A 94 -7.12 -9.47 -5.45
C PRO A 94 -8.13 -8.32 -5.66
N ASP A 95 -7.98 -7.56 -6.75
CA ASP A 95 -8.85 -6.44 -7.10
C ASP A 95 -8.85 -6.22 -8.63
N GLU A 96 -9.94 -6.66 -9.26
CA GLU A 96 -10.12 -6.60 -10.72
C GLU A 96 -10.25 -5.17 -11.25
N LYS A 97 -10.47 -4.18 -10.38
CA LYS A 97 -10.65 -2.78 -10.78
C LYS A 97 -9.32 -2.02 -10.87
N ILE A 98 -8.21 -2.65 -10.53
CA ILE A 98 -6.89 -2.00 -10.56
C ILE A 98 -6.34 -2.03 -11.98
N GLU A 99 -6.44 -0.88 -12.61
CA GLU A 99 -5.83 -0.56 -13.89
C GLU A 99 -4.77 0.53 -13.72
N TYR A 100 -3.83 0.56 -14.66
CA TYR A 100 -2.89 1.67 -14.77
C TYR A 100 -3.50 2.70 -15.72
N ASP A 101 -3.44 3.96 -15.33
CA ASP A 101 -3.97 5.09 -16.08
C ASP A 101 -2.80 5.85 -16.73
N ASP A 102 -2.62 5.67 -18.05
CA ASP A 102 -1.56 6.29 -18.83
C ASP A 102 -1.69 7.82 -18.92
N GLU A 103 -2.88 8.39 -18.71
CA GLU A 103 -3.13 9.84 -18.78
C GLU A 103 -2.77 10.55 -17.47
N ALA A 104 -2.89 9.85 -16.34
CA ALA A 104 -2.58 10.38 -15.01
C ALA A 104 -1.06 10.44 -14.69
N ASP A 105 -0.21 9.79 -15.49
CA ASP A 105 1.25 9.72 -15.30
C ASP A 105 2.06 10.67 -16.23
N GLN A 106 1.37 11.59 -16.93
CA GLN A 106 1.97 12.64 -17.79
C GLN A 106 2.10 13.99 -17.06
#